data_AF-A0A7S0LQM5-F1
#
_entry.id   AF-A0A7S0LQM5-F1
#
_cell.length_a   1.000
_cell.length_b   1.000
_cell.length_c   1.000
_cell.angle_alpha   90.00
_cell.angle_beta   90.00
_cell.angle_gamma   90.00
#
_symmetry.space_group_name_H-M   'P 1'
#
loop_
_entity.id
_entity.type
_entity.pdbx_description
1 polymer ?
#
loop_
_entity_poly.entity_id
_entity_poly.type
_entity_poly.pdbx_seq_one_letter_code
_entity_poly.pdbx_strand_id
1 'polypeptide(L)'
;QERKVVAKYDAASAIASGLNEAPAGDDQVRGLVDDLPAENRIVLRVLVSFLAEAVCYSASNKMSAESLAAVWAPNVFRTRHETPTSFQAMKQLSKLLAHLISRAEIIFGPL
;
A
#
# COMPACT_ATOMS: atom_id res chain seq x y z
N GLN A 1 -16.77 0.92 15.58
CA GLN A 1 -16.10 0.22 14.46
C GLN A 1 -15.78 1.15 13.29
N GLU A 2 -16.76 1.82 12.66
CA GLU A 2 -16.56 2.63 11.44
C GLU A 2 -15.58 3.83 11.57
N ARG A 3 -15.65 4.61 12.66
CA ARG A 3 -14.74 5.76 12.86
C ARG A 3 -13.25 5.37 12.88
N LYS A 4 -12.92 4.16 13.34
CA LYS A 4 -11.54 3.65 13.35
C LYS A 4 -11.05 3.26 11.96
N VAL A 5 -11.95 2.83 11.06
CA VAL A 5 -11.60 2.46 9.67
C VAL A 5 -11.32 3.72 8.85
N VAL A 6 -12.17 4.75 8.99
CA VAL A 6 -11.98 6.04 8.30
C VAL A 6 -10.67 6.71 8.73
N ALA A 7 -10.38 6.75 10.04
CA ALA A 7 -9.14 7.35 10.55
C ALA A 7 -7.87 6.65 10.03
N LYS A 8 -7.89 5.33 9.84
CA LYS A 8 -6.77 4.60 9.24
C LYS A 8 -6.59 4.88 7.75
N TYR A 9 -7.70 5.06 7.03
CA TYR A 9 -7.69 5.44 5.62
C TYR A 9 -7.10 6.85 5.43
N ASP A 10 -7.50 7.80 6.28
CA ASP A 10 -6.99 9.18 6.24
C ASP A 10 -5.49 9.22 6.59
N ALA A 11 -5.05 8.44 7.58
CA ALA A 11 -3.63 8.31 7.92
C ALA A 11 -2.80 7.72 6.77
N ALA A 12 -3.31 6.67 6.10
CA ALA A 12 -2.65 6.07 4.95
C ALA A 12 -2.56 7.06 3.77
N SER A 13 -3.63 7.80 3.48
CA SER A 13 -3.64 8.83 2.43
C SER A 13 -2.69 10.00 2.73
N ALA A 14 -2.60 10.42 4.00
CA ALA A 14 -1.72 11.50 4.43
C ALA A 14 -0.24 11.11 4.29
N ILE A 15 0.14 9.91 4.73
CA ILE A 15 1.51 9.41 4.57
C ILE A 15 1.83 9.21 3.09
N ALA A 16 0.90 8.66 2.32
CA ALA A 16 1.06 8.52 0.88
C ALA A 16 1.30 9.85 0.14
N SER A 17 0.76 10.94 0.67
CA SER A 17 0.97 12.30 0.14
C SER A 17 2.37 12.85 0.44
N GLY A 18 2.98 12.40 1.54
CA GLY A 18 4.29 12.85 2.02
C GLY A 18 5.41 11.82 1.84
N LEU A 19 5.17 10.73 1.11
CA LEU A 19 6.19 9.74 0.77
C LEU A 19 7.34 10.42 0.02
N ASN A 20 8.43 10.64 0.73
CA ASN A 20 9.72 10.99 0.14
C ASN A 20 10.46 9.70 -0.26
N GLU A 21 11.36 9.80 -1.23
CA GLU A 21 12.29 8.70 -1.52
C GLU A 21 13.17 8.39 -0.29
N ALA A 22 13.55 7.13 -0.13
CA ALA A 22 14.13 6.51 1.07
C ALA A 22 15.29 7.32 1.72
N PRO A 23 15.53 7.21 3.05
CA PRO A 23 15.01 6.20 4.00
C PRO A 23 13.80 6.63 4.86
N ALA A 24 13.51 7.93 4.97
CA ALA A 24 12.44 8.42 5.87
C ALA A 24 11.04 7.88 5.51
N GLY A 25 10.79 7.61 4.23
CA GLY A 25 9.51 7.04 3.78
C GLY A 25 9.29 5.59 4.23
N ASP A 26 10.36 4.78 4.36
CA ASP A 26 10.22 3.36 4.74
C ASP A 26 9.77 3.22 6.20
N ASP A 27 10.32 4.03 7.11
CA ASP A 27 9.98 3.97 8.54
C ASP A 27 8.55 4.45 8.80
N GLN A 28 8.08 5.47 8.06
CA GLN A 28 6.69 5.94 8.15
C GLN A 28 5.70 4.86 7.69
N VAL A 29 6.03 4.15 6.60
CA VAL A 29 5.19 3.06 6.09
C VAL A 29 5.24 1.86 7.03
N ARG A 30 6.40 1.52 7.61
CA ARG A 30 6.51 0.45 8.59
C ARG A 30 5.64 0.72 9.82
N GLY A 31 5.65 1.95 10.34
CA GLY A 31 4.77 2.37 11.44
C GLY A 31 3.27 2.15 11.13
N LEU A 32 2.81 2.49 9.92
CA LEU A 32 1.43 2.22 9.50
C LEU A 32 1.09 0.73 9.46
N VAL A 33 2.02 -0.08 8.96
CA VAL A 33 1.86 -1.54 8.86
C VAL A 33 1.80 -2.17 10.25
N ASP A 34 2.63 -1.71 11.18
CA ASP A 34 2.68 -2.19 12.56
C ASP A 34 1.39 -1.86 13.34
N ASP A 35 0.75 -0.72 13.03
CA ASP A 35 -0.54 -0.31 13.60
C ASP A 35 -1.74 -1.15 13.10
N LEU A 36 -1.56 -2.03 12.11
CA LEU A 36 -2.61 -2.92 11.64
C LEU A 36 -2.87 -4.07 12.63
N PRO A 37 -4.13 -4.55 12.74
CA PRO A 37 -4.40 -5.82 13.39
C PRO A 37 -3.50 -6.93 12.83
N ALA A 38 -3.08 -7.86 13.68
CA ALA A 38 -2.08 -8.86 13.33
C ALA A 38 -2.49 -9.67 12.08
N GLU A 39 -3.77 -10.04 11.99
CA GLU A 39 -4.36 -10.78 10.88
C GLU A 39 -4.25 -9.97 9.57
N ASN A 40 -4.59 -8.69 9.62
CA ASN A 40 -4.49 -7.79 8.47
C ASN A 40 -3.04 -7.59 8.05
N ARG A 41 -2.10 -7.46 8.99
CA ARG A 41 -0.68 -7.32 8.71
C ARG A 41 -0.13 -8.57 8.01
N ILE A 42 -0.52 -9.77 8.47
CA ILE A 42 -0.10 -11.04 7.87
C ILE A 42 -0.63 -11.17 6.44
N VAL A 43 -1.93 -10.91 6.23
CA VAL A 43 -2.54 -10.98 4.89
C VAL A 43 -1.92 -9.95 3.96
N LEU A 44 -1.72 -8.71 4.42
CA LEU A 44 -1.09 -7.66 3.63
C LEU A 44 0.34 -8.04 3.25
N ARG A 45 1.13 -8.59 4.19
CA ARG A 45 2.49 -9.08 3.91
C ARG A 45 2.49 -10.13 2.80
N VAL A 46 1.68 -11.18 2.95
CA VAL A 46 1.61 -12.26 1.95
C VAL A 46 1.20 -11.73 0.57
N LEU A 47 0.18 -10.86 0.52
CA LEU A 47 -0.26 -10.24 -0.72
C LEU A 47 0.85 -9.39 -1.35
N VAL A 48 1.48 -8.50 -0.58
CA VAL A 48 2.52 -7.60 -1.08
C VAL A 48 3.75 -8.37 -1.55
N SER A 49 4.16 -9.41 -0.83
CA SER A 49 5.27 -10.29 -1.26
C SER A 49 4.95 -11.02 -2.56
N PHE A 50 3.74 -11.55 -2.72
CA PHE A 50 3.29 -12.16 -3.98
C PHE A 50 3.33 -11.16 -5.14
N LEU A 51 2.88 -9.93 -4.91
CA LEU A 51 2.93 -8.88 -5.94
C LEU A 51 4.38 -8.45 -6.25
N ALA A 52 5.26 -8.42 -5.26
CA ALA A 52 6.69 -8.12 -5.45
C ALA A 52 7.37 -9.20 -6.31
N GLU A 53 7.06 -10.48 -6.07
CA GLU A 53 7.52 -11.58 -6.93
C GLU A 53 6.99 -11.42 -8.36
N ALA A 54 5.72 -11.04 -8.53
CA ALA A 54 5.16 -10.78 -9.86
C ALA A 54 5.90 -9.65 -10.61
N VAL A 55 6.41 -8.63 -9.91
CA VAL A 55 7.24 -7.56 -10.51
C VAL A 55 8.58 -8.08 -11.04
N CYS A 56 9.16 -9.12 -10.44
CA CYS A 56 10.37 -9.76 -10.95
C CYS A 56 10.19 -10.35 -12.36
N TYR A 57 8.95 -10.63 -12.76
CA TYR A 57 8.59 -11.10 -14.11
C TYR A 57 8.07 -10.00 -15.04
N SER A 58 8.25 -8.71 -14.68
CA SER A 58 7.78 -7.53 -15.43
C SER A 58 8.20 -7.50 -16.91
N ALA A 59 9.39 -8.03 -17.24
CA ALA A 59 9.86 -8.14 -18.62
C ALA A 59 8.91 -8.98 -19.51
N SER A 60 8.24 -9.98 -18.92
CA SER A 60 7.32 -10.88 -19.60
C SER A 60 5.86 -10.49 -19.37
N ASN A 61 5.43 -10.29 -18.11
CA ASN A 61 4.02 -10.03 -17.77
C ASN A 61 3.60 -8.56 -17.95
N LYS A 62 4.56 -7.65 -18.20
CA LYS A 62 4.34 -6.20 -18.40
C LYS A 62 3.74 -5.47 -17.19
N MET A 63 3.82 -6.07 -16.01
CA MET A 63 3.30 -5.51 -14.77
C MET A 63 4.42 -4.89 -13.95
N SER A 64 4.40 -3.56 -13.78
CA SER A 64 5.27 -2.85 -12.84
C SER A 64 4.62 -2.77 -11.47
N ALA A 65 5.37 -2.32 -10.45
CA ALA A 65 4.81 -2.08 -9.12
C ALA A 65 3.67 -1.06 -9.17
N GLU A 66 3.79 -0.02 -10.00
CA GLU A 66 2.77 1.01 -10.18
C GLU A 66 1.51 0.46 -10.86
N SER A 67 1.66 -0.38 -11.89
CA SER A 67 0.49 -0.94 -12.58
C SER A 67 -0.25 -1.96 -11.72
N LEU A 68 0.48 -2.79 -10.96
CA LEU A 68 -0.12 -3.68 -9.96
C LEU A 68 -0.84 -2.87 -8.88
N ALA A 69 -0.19 -1.85 -8.33
CA ALA A 69 -0.78 -1.04 -7.29
C ALA A 69 -2.03 -0.28 -7.75
N ALA A 70 -2.06 0.22 -8.99
CA ALA A 70 -3.23 0.89 -9.54
C ALA A 70 -4.48 -0.01 -9.58
N VAL A 71 -4.30 -1.31 -9.82
CA VAL A 71 -5.41 -2.28 -9.88
C VAL A 71 -5.76 -2.83 -8.50
N TRP A 72 -4.76 -3.01 -7.62
CA TRP A 72 -4.95 -3.61 -6.30
C TRP A 72 -5.36 -2.62 -5.22
N ALA A 73 -4.96 -1.35 -5.28
CA ALA A 73 -5.28 -0.37 -4.25
C ALA A 73 -6.79 -0.21 -3.97
N PRO A 74 -7.69 -0.19 -4.97
CA PRO A 74 -9.14 -0.16 -4.71
C PRO A 74 -9.64 -1.37 -3.90
N ASN A 75 -9.03 -2.53 -4.12
CA ASN A 75 -9.40 -3.78 -3.47
C ASN A 75 -8.84 -3.89 -2.04
N VAL A 76 -7.64 -3.34 -1.82
CA VAL A 76 -6.95 -3.35 -0.53
C VAL A 76 -7.51 -2.29 0.43
N PHE A 77 -7.74 -1.07 -0.04
CA PHE A 77 -8.10 0.06 0.84
C PHE A 77 -9.59 0.40 0.87
N ARG A 78 -10.39 -0.16 -0.05
CA ARG A 78 -11.86 0.01 -0.17
C ARG A 78 -12.40 1.36 0.30
N THR A 79 -12.51 2.33 -0.61
CA THR A 79 -13.27 3.56 -0.34
C THR A 79 -14.77 3.28 -0.31
N ARG A 80 -15.47 3.69 0.75
CA ARG A 80 -16.92 3.49 0.87
C ARG A 80 -17.76 4.45 0.01
N HIS A 81 -17.17 5.53 -0.49
CA HIS A 81 -17.85 6.55 -1.29
C HIS A 81 -16.99 7.00 -2.48
N GLU A 82 -17.63 7.18 -3.63
CA GLU A 82 -17.03 7.75 -4.83
C GLU A 82 -17.27 9.27 -4.83
N THR A 83 -16.27 10.02 -4.38
CA THR A 83 -16.26 11.49 -4.38
C THR A 83 -15.00 11.98 -5.10
N PRO A 84 -14.95 13.23 -5.61
CA PRO A 84 -13.71 13.76 -6.19
C PRO A 84 -12.50 13.66 -5.25
N THR A 85 -12.74 13.85 -3.95
CA THR A 85 -11.74 13.66 -2.88
C THR A 85 -11.31 12.20 -2.75
N SER A 86 -12.22 11.23 -2.91
CA SER A 86 -11.88 9.81 -2.87
C SER A 86 -11.01 9.37 -4.05
N PHE A 87 -11.17 9.98 -5.23
CA PHE A 87 -10.34 9.70 -6.40
C PHE A 87 -8.88 10.16 -6.20
N GLN A 88 -8.68 11.36 -5.66
CA GLN A 88 -7.34 11.87 -5.33
C GLN A 88 -6.68 11.02 -4.24
N ALA A 89 -7.44 10.65 -3.19
CA ALA A 89 -6.97 9.74 -2.15
C ALA A 89 -6.59 8.37 -2.73
N MET A 90 -7.37 7.84 -3.69
CA MET A 90 -7.05 6.57 -4.34
C MET A 90 -5.72 6.63 -5.08
N LYS A 91 -5.43 7.72 -5.81
CA LYS A 91 -4.13 7.90 -6.48
C LYS A 91 -2.98 7.87 -5.48
N GLN A 92 -3.16 8.46 -4.29
CA GLN A 92 -2.15 8.44 -3.23
C GLN A 92 -1.99 7.02 -2.66
N LEU A 93 -3.09 6.32 -2.40
CA LEU A 93 -3.03 4.94 -1.91
C LEU A 93 -2.42 3.96 -2.91
N SER A 94 -2.62 4.17 -4.21
CA SER A 94 -1.90 3.42 -5.25
C SER A 94 -0.39 3.68 -5.16
N LYS A 95 0.06 4.90 -4.87
CA LYS A 95 1.50 5.17 -4.64
C LYS A 95 2.01 4.46 -3.38
N LEU A 96 1.23 4.47 -2.29
CA LEU A 96 1.59 3.74 -1.08
C LEU A 96 1.73 2.24 -1.32
N LEU A 97 0.78 1.64 -2.06
CA LEU A 97 0.85 0.22 -2.39
C LEU A 97 2.00 -0.09 -3.36
N ALA A 98 2.30 0.79 -4.30
CA ALA A 98 3.48 0.64 -5.16
C ALA A 98 4.78 0.68 -4.34
N HIS A 99 4.87 1.57 -3.34
CA HIS A 99 6.00 1.63 -2.42
C HIS A 99 6.11 0.34 -1.59
N LEU A 100 5.00 -0.16 -1.05
CA LEU A 100 4.95 -1.44 -0.34
C LEU A 100 5.43 -2.61 -1.20
N ILE A 101 5.00 -2.69 -2.46
CA ILE A 101 5.43 -3.73 -3.41
C ILE A 101 6.94 -3.62 -3.69
N SER A 102 7.43 -2.43 -4.03
CA SER A 102 8.84 -2.21 -4.37
C SER A 102 9.81 -2.36 -3.18
N ARG A 103 9.31 -2.24 -1.95
CA ARG A 103 10.11 -2.26 -0.71
C ARG A 103 9.67 -3.38 0.24
N ALA A 104 9.02 -4.43 -0.27
CA ALA A 104 8.40 -5.48 0.52
C ALA A 104 9.35 -6.09 1.57
N GLU A 105 10.54 -6.51 1.14
CA GLU A 105 11.59 -7.09 2.01
C GLU A 105 12.05 -6.12 3.10
N ILE A 106 12.16 -4.83 2.79
CA ILE A 106 12.61 -3.82 3.75
C ILE A 106 11.52 -3.54 4.79
N ILE A 107 10.26 -3.48 4.37
CA ILE A 107 9.15 -3.10 5.25
C ILE A 107 8.72 -4.28 6.11
N PHE A 108 8.58 -5.47 5.53
CA PHE A 108 8.02 -6.65 6.19
C PHE A 108 9.05 -7.69 6.65
N GLY A 109 10.29 -7.60 6.15
CA GLY A 109 11.29 -8.65 6.29
C GLY A 109 11.05 -9.83 5.35
N PRO A 110 11.99 -10.79 5.30
CA PRO A 110 11.84 -12.02 4.53
C PRO A 110 10.69 -12.87 5.05
N LEU A 111 10.03 -13.60 4.13
CA LEU A 111 8.99 -14.58 4.45
C LEU A 111 9.56 -15.88 5.04
#